data_AF-A0AAV0B4L9-F1
#
_entry.id   AF-A0AAV0B4L9-F1
#
_cell.length_a   1.000
_cell.length_b   1.000
_cell.length_c   1.000
_cell.angle_alpha   90.00
_cell.angle_beta   90.00
_cell.angle_gamma   90.00
#
_symmetry.space_group_name_H-M   'P 1'
#
loop_
_entity.id
_entity.type
_entity.pdbx_description
1 polymer ?
#
loop_
_entity_poly.entity_id
_entity_poly.type
_entity_poly.pdbx_seq_one_letter_code
_entity_poly.pdbx_strand_id
1 'polypeptide(L)'
;MIFFKIFIRNLRVETDRFRSLSGKALKPKVETINSIIRSISSQISKTTIDQTEKLYKTHHNNIRTTSTSTTSSTSDSSSQQSQIDRFKPIETLKVLDSDGSCCTLVDDSINLFDMASKDFCLRTYSLMVGLPLLDTTMNNLQRQGRISFYMTSYGEEGAVVGSAAAWYPNDEVFAQYREQGVLLWRGCSLDYLMSQCFSTASDESSLGRQMPIHYASKKFHFFSISSPLATQIPQAAGAAYALKRQKQSGERPDGCVICYIGEGAASEGDFHAGVNMASVLGGPIVFFIRNNGFAISTPANQQYKGDGIASRAIGYGIEAIRVDGNDPVAVYLASKEARRRATEGSGRAVMVEAMTYRVGHHSTSDDSSAYRNPNDVEQWRKKDNPIHRMRNYLENKGWWNQDEEDRLKNRWKEDIKKSIKLAENTLKPSLSNMWTDTYFSKPREIDSNVKDESNEEALTLEKHLIEQRSESNRIINKFKAYKILKSYYCKKEISLMNGKVVQSY
;
A
#
# COMPACT_ATOMS: atom_id res chain seq x y z
N MET A 1 -16.72 22.06 -16.94
CA MET A 1 -17.92 22.91 -17.17
C MET A 1 -19.24 22.13 -17.13
N ILE A 2 -19.36 20.96 -17.78
CA ILE A 2 -20.57 20.09 -17.70
C ILE A 2 -20.82 19.59 -16.26
N PHE A 3 -19.75 19.17 -15.57
CA PHE A 3 -19.80 18.75 -14.16
C PHE A 3 -20.38 19.81 -13.19
N PHE A 4 -20.02 21.09 -13.36
CA PHE A 4 -20.48 22.16 -12.47
C PHE A 4 -21.92 22.61 -12.78
N LYS A 5 -22.33 22.52 -14.05
CA LYS A 5 -23.74 22.74 -14.45
C LYS A 5 -24.66 21.67 -13.86
N ILE A 6 -24.19 20.43 -13.75
CA ILE A 6 -24.91 19.32 -13.10
C ILE A 6 -24.97 19.53 -11.58
N PHE A 7 -23.86 19.96 -10.96
CA PHE A 7 -23.80 20.27 -9.52
C PHE A 7 -24.75 21.41 -9.11
N ILE A 8 -24.75 22.54 -9.84
CA ILE A 8 -25.66 23.67 -9.58
C ILE A 8 -27.13 23.29 -9.83
N ARG A 9 -27.40 22.46 -10.84
CA ARG A 9 -28.73 21.93 -11.12
C ARG A 9 -29.23 21.04 -9.97
N ASN A 10 -28.37 20.19 -9.41
CA ASN A 10 -28.72 19.30 -8.31
C ASN A 10 -28.90 20.05 -6.98
N LEU A 11 -28.07 21.07 -6.72
CA LEU A 11 -28.23 21.96 -5.56
C LEU A 11 -29.55 22.74 -5.61
N ARG A 12 -29.98 23.22 -6.79
CA ARG A 12 -31.32 23.84 -6.96
C ARG A 12 -32.45 22.87 -6.65
N VAL A 13 -32.34 21.62 -7.11
CA VAL A 13 -33.34 20.57 -6.86
C VAL A 13 -33.44 20.23 -5.37
N GLU A 14 -32.32 20.17 -4.65
CA GLU A 14 -32.34 20.02 -3.17
C GLU A 14 -32.92 21.25 -2.47
N THR A 15 -32.59 22.46 -2.93
CA THR A 15 -33.10 23.71 -2.34
C THR A 15 -34.62 23.83 -2.50
N ASP A 16 -35.17 23.40 -3.64
CA ASP A 16 -36.61 23.37 -3.87
C ASP A 16 -37.32 22.25 -3.06
N ARG A 17 -36.64 21.14 -2.79
CA ARG A 17 -37.08 20.10 -1.83
C ARG A 17 -37.12 20.62 -0.39
N PHE A 18 -36.18 21.48 0.00
CA PHE A 18 -36.15 22.11 1.32
C PHE A 18 -37.24 23.18 1.50
N ARG A 19 -37.64 23.86 0.41
CA ARG A 19 -38.77 24.81 0.41
C ARG A 19 -40.12 24.13 0.64
N SER A 20 -40.31 22.89 0.18
CA SER A 20 -41.57 22.16 0.39
C SER A 20 -41.71 21.56 1.80
N LEU A 21 -40.64 21.57 2.61
CA LEU A 21 -40.56 20.84 3.88
C LEU A 21 -40.48 21.72 5.14
N SER A 22 -40.51 23.05 5.06
CA SER A 22 -40.29 23.88 6.27
C SER A 22 -41.06 25.20 6.33
N GLY A 23 -41.66 25.43 7.50
CA GLY A 23 -42.33 26.67 7.89
C GLY A 23 -41.38 27.85 8.11
N LYS A 24 -41.97 29.00 8.48
CA LYS A 24 -41.41 30.38 8.48
C LYS A 24 -40.02 30.60 9.10
N ALA A 25 -39.40 29.62 9.78
CA ALA A 25 -38.11 29.72 10.46
C ALA A 25 -36.85 29.53 9.58
N LEU A 26 -36.98 29.00 8.35
CA LEU A 26 -35.82 28.68 7.48
C LEU A 26 -35.60 29.64 6.29
N LYS A 27 -36.50 30.60 6.07
CA LYS A 27 -36.40 31.61 4.98
C LYS A 27 -35.06 32.38 4.95
N PRO A 28 -34.53 32.88 6.09
CA PRO A 28 -33.28 33.65 6.09
C PRO A 28 -32.08 32.81 5.63
N LYS A 29 -32.03 31.51 5.97
CA LYS A 29 -30.93 30.61 5.61
C LYS A 29 -30.91 30.29 4.12
N VAL A 30 -32.08 30.20 3.48
CA VAL A 30 -32.22 29.98 2.04
C VAL A 30 -31.82 31.23 1.24
N GLU A 31 -32.09 32.43 1.74
CA GLU A 31 -31.64 33.68 1.10
C GLU A 31 -30.12 33.85 1.16
N THR A 32 -29.49 33.46 2.28
CA THR A 32 -28.02 33.43 2.42
C THR A 32 -27.36 32.47 1.43
N ILE A 33 -27.89 31.25 1.28
CA ILE A 33 -27.39 30.27 0.30
C ILE A 33 -27.51 30.82 -1.14
N ASN A 34 -28.62 31.47 -1.47
CA ASN A 34 -28.82 32.09 -2.78
C ASN A 34 -27.91 33.30 -3.04
N SER A 35 -27.47 34.00 -2.00
CA SER A 35 -26.47 35.07 -2.09
C SER A 35 -25.08 34.50 -2.36
N ILE A 36 -24.70 33.43 -1.66
CA ILE A 36 -23.43 32.71 -1.84
C ILE A 36 -23.32 32.13 -3.26
N ILE A 37 -24.39 31.49 -3.76
CA ILE A 37 -24.43 30.97 -5.14
C ILE A 37 -24.23 32.09 -6.18
N ARG A 38 -24.80 33.27 -5.94
CA ARG A 38 -24.64 34.44 -6.83
C ARG A 38 -23.22 35.00 -6.78
N SER A 39 -22.60 35.05 -5.61
CA SER A 39 -21.22 35.51 -5.44
C SER A 39 -20.21 34.58 -6.12
N ILE A 40 -20.34 33.26 -5.91
CA ILE A 40 -19.49 32.23 -6.52
C ILE A 40 -19.63 32.24 -8.06
N SER A 41 -20.86 32.39 -8.56
CA SER A 41 -21.11 32.49 -10.01
C SER A 41 -20.48 33.74 -10.63
N SER A 42 -20.48 34.87 -9.92
CA SER A 42 -19.88 36.14 -10.36
C SER A 42 -18.34 36.10 -10.41
N GLN A 43 -17.69 35.48 -9.41
CA GLN A 43 -16.23 35.40 -9.32
C GLN A 43 -15.61 34.41 -10.32
N ILE A 44 -16.31 33.32 -10.63
CA ILE A 44 -15.85 32.31 -11.60
C ILE A 44 -16.02 32.82 -13.04
N SER A 45 -17.06 33.62 -13.31
CA SER A 45 -17.33 34.16 -14.66
C SER A 45 -16.27 35.14 -15.15
N LYS A 46 -15.66 35.95 -14.27
CA LYS A 46 -14.64 36.95 -14.67
C LYS A 46 -13.23 36.35 -14.77
N THR A 47 -12.88 35.40 -13.92
CA THR A 47 -11.49 34.92 -13.81
C THR A 47 -11.18 33.79 -14.80
N THR A 48 -12.16 32.93 -15.10
CA THR A 48 -11.95 31.75 -15.95
C THR A 48 -12.14 32.05 -17.44
N ILE A 49 -12.99 33.03 -17.81
CA ILE A 49 -13.22 33.42 -19.21
C ILE A 49 -12.03 34.22 -19.75
N ASP A 50 -11.52 35.19 -18.99
CA ASP A 50 -10.39 36.03 -19.40
C ASP A 50 -9.07 35.24 -19.51
N GLN A 51 -8.85 34.26 -18.64
CA GLN A 51 -7.65 33.40 -18.69
C GLN A 51 -7.70 32.40 -19.86
N THR A 52 -8.90 31.88 -20.18
CA THR A 52 -9.08 30.95 -21.29
C THR A 52 -8.97 31.67 -22.64
N GLU A 53 -9.50 32.89 -22.78
CA GLU A 53 -9.31 33.70 -23.99
C GLU A 53 -7.87 34.18 -24.20
N LYS A 54 -7.15 34.53 -23.12
CA LYS A 54 -5.73 34.91 -23.22
C LYS A 54 -4.86 33.74 -23.69
N LEU A 55 -5.08 32.54 -23.14
CA LEU A 55 -4.34 31.34 -23.54
C LEU A 55 -4.65 30.94 -24.99
N TYR A 56 -5.91 31.08 -25.43
CA TYR A 56 -6.31 30.78 -26.80
C TYR A 56 -5.72 31.76 -27.83
N LYS A 57 -5.70 33.07 -27.52
CA LYS A 57 -5.11 34.11 -28.41
C LYS A 57 -3.58 34.06 -28.45
N THR A 58 -2.91 33.68 -27.35
CA THR A 58 -1.45 33.59 -27.28
C THR A 58 -0.90 32.35 -28.01
N HIS A 59 -1.62 31.22 -27.97
CA HIS A 59 -1.19 30.01 -28.69
C HIS A 59 -1.44 30.07 -30.21
N HIS A 60 -2.42 30.84 -30.68
CA HIS A 60 -2.66 30.97 -32.12
C HIS A 60 -1.70 31.92 -32.85
N ASN A 61 -1.14 32.92 -32.15
CA ASN A 61 -0.16 33.84 -32.74
C ASN A 61 1.27 33.27 -32.77
N ASN A 62 1.63 32.41 -31.81
CA ASN A 62 3.00 31.84 -31.72
C ASN A 62 3.30 30.71 -32.72
N ILE A 63 2.30 30.22 -33.48
CA ILE A 63 2.51 29.19 -34.52
C ILE A 63 2.87 29.81 -35.88
N ARG A 64 2.84 31.15 -36.03
CA ARG A 64 3.12 31.84 -37.31
C ARG A 64 4.42 32.66 -37.37
N THR A 65 5.20 32.74 -36.30
CA THR A 65 6.39 33.60 -36.26
C THR A 65 7.53 33.01 -35.45
N THR A 66 8.19 31.95 -35.94
CA THR A 66 9.60 31.65 -35.62
C THR A 66 10.21 30.78 -36.72
N SER A 67 10.30 31.33 -37.92
CA SER A 67 11.41 31.05 -38.83
C SER A 67 12.32 32.28 -38.81
N THR A 68 13.63 32.06 -38.91
CA THR A 68 14.74 33.05 -38.94
C THR A 68 15.16 33.70 -37.62
N SER A 69 16.32 33.31 -37.09
CA SER A 69 17.58 34.08 -37.19
C SER A 69 18.63 33.59 -36.16
N THR A 70 19.88 33.78 -36.55
CA THR A 70 21.09 33.12 -36.06
C THR A 70 21.96 34.07 -35.21
N THR A 71 22.94 33.48 -34.51
CA THR A 71 24.28 33.99 -34.09
C THR A 71 24.54 34.74 -32.75
N SER A 72 25.55 34.18 -32.02
CA SER A 72 26.60 34.75 -31.13
C SER A 72 26.21 35.55 -29.86
N SER A 73 26.88 35.52 -28.70
CA SER A 73 28.10 34.86 -28.17
C SER A 73 28.23 35.13 -26.65
N THR A 74 29.06 34.32 -25.99
CA THR A 74 29.88 34.59 -24.76
C THR A 74 29.25 34.75 -23.36
N SER A 75 29.61 33.75 -22.52
CA SER A 75 30.01 33.78 -21.09
C SER A 75 29.11 34.44 -20.04
N ASP A 76 28.51 33.62 -19.16
CA ASP A 76 28.74 33.79 -17.72
C ASP A 76 28.41 32.53 -16.91
N SER A 77 29.28 32.23 -15.95
CA SER A 77 29.27 31.04 -15.10
C SER A 77 28.50 31.30 -13.80
N SER A 78 27.16 31.15 -13.79
CA SER A 78 26.38 31.19 -12.53
C SER A 78 24.91 30.70 -12.65
N SER A 79 24.62 29.57 -13.30
CA SER A 79 23.23 29.05 -13.30
C SER A 79 23.13 27.54 -13.51
N GLN A 80 23.34 26.75 -12.44
CA GLN A 80 22.82 25.39 -12.36
C GLN A 80 21.61 25.34 -11.42
N GLN A 81 20.50 26.00 -11.79
CA GLN A 81 19.14 25.60 -11.37
C GLN A 81 18.09 26.53 -11.99
N SER A 82 17.66 26.18 -13.19
CA SER A 82 16.29 26.46 -13.62
C SER A 82 15.84 25.29 -14.49
N GLN A 83 15.42 24.21 -13.86
CA GLN A 83 14.53 23.29 -14.55
C GLN A 83 13.25 24.07 -14.82
N ILE A 84 13.02 24.36 -16.09
CA ILE A 84 11.78 24.94 -16.58
C ILE A 84 10.67 23.94 -16.22
N ASP A 85 9.83 24.28 -15.24
CA ASP A 85 8.58 23.55 -14.97
C ASP A 85 7.69 23.67 -16.22
N ARG A 86 7.78 22.66 -17.09
CA ARG A 86 7.02 22.64 -18.35
C ARG A 86 5.50 22.53 -18.10
N PHE A 87 5.07 22.08 -16.91
CA PHE A 87 3.67 21.90 -16.53
C PHE A 87 3.46 22.18 -15.04
N LYS A 88 2.27 22.68 -14.67
CA LYS A 88 1.88 22.84 -13.25
C LYS A 88 1.71 21.44 -12.61
N PRO A 89 2.43 21.11 -11.53
CA PRO A 89 2.32 19.82 -10.86
C PRO A 89 0.96 19.65 -10.16
N ILE A 90 0.52 18.39 -10.03
CA ILE A 90 -0.65 17.99 -9.24
C ILE A 90 -0.40 18.34 -7.78
N GLU A 91 -1.32 19.12 -7.21
CA GLU A 91 -1.28 19.54 -5.82
C GLU A 91 -1.43 18.32 -4.88
N THR A 92 -0.61 18.31 -3.83
CA THR A 92 -0.59 17.26 -2.81
C THR A 92 -1.51 17.65 -1.66
N LEU A 93 -2.55 16.86 -1.40
CA LEU A 93 -3.41 17.05 -0.23
C LEU A 93 -2.59 16.82 1.05
N LYS A 94 -2.67 17.79 1.96
CA LYS A 94 -2.06 17.78 3.28
C LYS A 94 -3.00 18.43 4.28
N VAL A 95 -3.08 17.86 5.48
CA VAL A 95 -3.99 18.21 6.58
C VAL A 95 -3.20 18.57 7.84
N LEU A 96 -2.17 17.79 8.16
CA LEU A 96 -1.24 18.01 9.26
C LEU A 96 0.09 18.54 8.73
N ASP A 97 0.54 19.64 9.33
CA ASP A 97 1.89 20.14 9.17
C ASP A 97 2.90 19.32 9.98
N SER A 98 4.20 19.50 9.69
CA SER A 98 5.27 18.69 10.32
C SER A 98 5.32 18.79 11.85
N ASP A 99 4.86 19.91 12.41
CA ASP A 99 4.73 20.16 13.85
C ASP A 99 3.41 19.63 14.45
N GLY A 100 2.60 18.92 13.65
CA GLY A 100 1.30 18.40 14.06
C GLY A 100 0.19 19.46 14.13
N SER A 101 0.44 20.70 13.70
CA SER A 101 -0.60 21.70 13.53
C SER A 101 -1.45 21.40 12.29
N CYS A 102 -2.67 21.94 12.26
CA CYS A 102 -3.58 21.76 11.14
C CYS A 102 -3.24 22.77 10.03
N CYS A 103 -3.01 22.30 8.80
CA CYS A 103 -2.83 23.18 7.66
C CYS A 103 -4.14 23.95 7.37
N THR A 104 -4.04 25.26 7.19
CA THR A 104 -5.14 26.18 6.82
C THR A 104 -5.49 26.07 5.33
N LEU A 105 -5.83 24.87 4.85
CA LEU A 105 -6.17 24.64 3.44
C LEU A 105 -7.65 24.35 3.18
N VAL A 106 -8.51 24.46 4.18
CA VAL A 106 -9.95 24.42 3.92
C VAL A 106 -10.62 25.48 4.77
N ASP A 107 -11.37 26.35 4.09
CA ASP A 107 -12.43 27.21 4.61
C ASP A 107 -12.87 26.79 6.03
N ASP A 108 -12.82 27.72 7.01
CA ASP A 108 -13.18 27.48 8.42
C ASP A 108 -14.58 26.84 8.61
N SER A 109 -15.37 26.74 7.54
CA SER A 109 -16.66 26.05 7.47
C SER A 109 -16.61 24.53 7.27
N ILE A 110 -15.48 23.92 6.84
CA ILE A 110 -15.31 22.46 6.71
C ILE A 110 -14.31 21.98 7.75
N ASN A 111 -14.84 21.55 8.91
CA ASN A 111 -14.03 20.90 9.92
C ASN A 111 -13.68 19.47 9.50
N LEU A 112 -12.66 19.32 8.64
CA LEU A 112 -12.11 18.01 8.24
C LEU A 112 -11.72 17.14 9.44
N PHE A 113 -11.50 17.75 10.62
CA PHE A 113 -11.07 17.09 11.84
C PHE A 113 -12.19 16.40 12.62
N ASP A 114 -13.45 16.79 12.45
CA ASP A 114 -14.58 16.02 13.04
C ASP A 114 -14.69 14.61 12.43
N MET A 115 -13.99 14.35 11.31
CA MET A 115 -13.96 13.05 10.65
C MET A 115 -12.90 12.08 11.19
N ALA A 116 -11.95 12.55 12.02
CA ALA A 116 -10.89 11.75 12.63
C ALA A 116 -11.09 11.70 14.16
N SER A 117 -11.82 10.68 14.64
CA SER A 117 -12.09 10.51 16.07
C SER A 117 -10.81 10.27 16.87
N LYS A 118 -10.83 10.61 18.18
CA LYS A 118 -9.71 10.31 19.11
C LYS A 118 -9.29 8.84 19.02
N ASP A 119 -10.26 7.92 18.99
CA ASP A 119 -9.98 6.47 18.90
C ASP A 119 -9.27 6.09 17.60
N PHE A 120 -9.71 6.67 16.46
CA PHE A 120 -9.00 6.51 15.19
C PHE A 120 -7.55 6.99 15.32
N CYS A 121 -7.36 8.21 15.83
CA CYS A 121 -6.03 8.80 15.94
C CYS A 121 -5.09 7.96 16.83
N LEU A 122 -5.57 7.53 18.00
CA LEU A 122 -4.79 6.70 18.93
C LEU A 122 -4.48 5.32 18.35
N ARG A 123 -5.43 4.69 17.66
CA ARG A 123 -5.22 3.38 17.03
C ARG A 123 -4.22 3.46 15.89
N THR A 124 -4.35 4.46 15.02
CA THR A 124 -3.44 4.74 13.92
C THR A 124 -2.03 4.98 14.44
N TYR A 125 -1.88 5.84 15.45
CA TYR A 125 -0.59 6.10 16.09
C TYR A 125 0.02 4.85 16.73
N SER A 126 -0.77 4.07 17.46
CA SER A 126 -0.33 2.81 18.08
C SER A 126 0.32 1.84 17.08
N LEU A 127 -0.31 1.68 15.90
CA LEU A 127 0.21 0.81 14.84
C LEU A 127 1.43 1.41 14.13
N MET A 128 1.42 2.72 13.88
CA MET A 128 2.56 3.42 13.28
C MET A 128 3.81 3.36 14.17
N VAL A 129 3.67 3.37 15.50
CA VAL A 129 4.78 3.13 16.44
C VAL A 129 5.20 1.66 16.47
N GLY A 130 4.25 0.74 16.39
CA GLY A 130 4.48 -0.70 16.43
C GLY A 130 5.25 -1.24 15.22
N LEU A 131 4.96 -0.74 14.02
CA LEU A 131 5.55 -1.22 12.77
C LEU A 131 7.08 -1.12 12.74
N PRO A 132 7.72 0.04 13.03
CA PRO A 132 9.18 0.12 13.10
C PRO A 132 9.81 -0.79 14.16
N LEU A 133 9.14 -1.01 15.30
CA LEU A 133 9.63 -1.91 16.35
C LEU A 133 9.63 -3.36 15.87
N LEU A 134 8.54 -3.78 15.21
CA LEU A 134 8.45 -5.08 14.55
C LEU A 134 9.53 -5.20 13.48
N ASP A 135 9.59 -4.24 12.56
CA ASP A 135 10.49 -4.24 11.41
C ASP A 135 11.95 -4.31 11.82
N THR A 136 12.36 -3.51 12.81
CA THR A 136 13.73 -3.52 13.36
C THR A 136 14.06 -4.86 13.98
N THR A 137 13.12 -5.44 14.74
CA THR A 137 13.32 -6.74 15.37
C THR A 137 13.47 -7.84 14.33
N MET A 138 12.59 -7.88 13.33
CA MET A 138 12.61 -8.87 12.25
C MET A 138 13.86 -8.75 11.37
N ASN A 139 14.30 -7.53 11.06
CA ASN A 139 15.57 -7.31 10.36
C ASN A 139 16.76 -7.89 11.15
N ASN A 140 16.80 -7.68 12.47
CA ASN A 140 17.83 -8.26 13.33
C ASN A 140 17.75 -9.79 13.41
N LEU A 141 16.55 -10.37 13.41
CA LEU A 141 16.36 -11.82 13.34
C LEU A 141 16.90 -12.40 12.03
N GLN A 142 16.72 -11.70 10.92
CA GLN A 142 17.28 -12.10 9.64
C GLN A 142 18.82 -12.06 9.68
N ARG A 143 19.41 -11.01 10.26
CA ARG A 143 20.88 -10.91 10.46
C ARG A 143 21.45 -12.02 11.36
N GLN A 144 20.64 -12.55 12.28
CA GLN A 144 20.98 -13.72 13.11
C GLN A 144 20.75 -15.06 12.40
N GLY A 145 20.25 -15.06 11.15
CA GLY A 145 19.92 -16.28 10.40
C GLY A 145 18.68 -17.02 10.91
N ARG A 146 17.84 -16.38 11.74
CA ARG A 146 16.63 -17.01 12.32
C ARG A 146 15.46 -17.02 11.34
N ILE A 147 15.43 -16.08 10.41
CA ILE A 147 14.55 -16.04 9.23
C ILE A 147 15.39 -15.76 8.00
N SER A 148 14.92 -16.13 6.80
CA SER A 148 15.71 -16.04 5.57
C SER A 148 15.73 -14.65 4.94
N PHE A 149 14.65 -13.88 5.09
CA PHE A 149 14.44 -12.62 4.40
C PHE A 149 13.49 -11.71 5.20
N TYR A 150 13.60 -10.39 5.02
CA TYR A 150 12.61 -9.44 5.51
C TYR A 150 12.62 -8.12 4.71
N MET A 151 11.49 -7.41 4.70
CA MET A 151 11.39 -6.04 4.18
C MET A 151 10.69 -5.14 5.20
N THR A 152 11.30 -3.98 5.46
CA THR A 152 10.76 -3.00 6.42
C THR A 152 9.84 -2.02 5.71
N SER A 153 8.82 -1.53 6.39
CA SER A 153 7.91 -0.46 5.97
C SER A 153 8.32 0.93 6.45
N TYR A 154 9.52 1.09 7.00
CA TYR A 154 9.94 2.31 7.68
C TYR A 154 9.87 3.56 6.80
N GLY A 155 9.08 4.53 7.25
CA GLY A 155 8.80 5.80 6.57
C GLY A 155 7.46 5.82 5.83
N GLU A 156 6.84 4.66 5.62
CA GLU A 156 5.60 4.50 4.85
C GLU A 156 4.38 4.17 5.74
N GLU A 157 4.53 4.22 7.07
CA GLU A 157 3.51 3.80 8.03
C GLU A 157 2.26 4.67 7.95
N GLY A 158 2.42 5.99 7.71
CA GLY A 158 1.31 6.90 7.53
C GLY A 158 0.45 6.53 6.31
N ALA A 159 1.10 6.23 5.18
CA ALA A 159 0.45 5.79 3.95
C ALA A 159 -0.27 4.44 4.13
N VAL A 160 0.39 3.46 4.74
CA VAL A 160 -0.16 2.11 4.92
C VAL A 160 -1.27 2.08 5.98
N VAL A 161 -1.03 2.61 7.19
CA VAL A 161 -1.99 2.54 8.30
C VAL A 161 -3.14 3.53 8.10
N GLY A 162 -2.85 4.75 7.63
CA GLY A 162 -3.86 5.76 7.36
C GLY A 162 -4.86 5.30 6.28
N SER A 163 -4.38 4.62 5.23
CA SER A 163 -5.26 4.07 4.20
C SER A 163 -6.03 2.86 4.71
N ALA A 164 -5.38 1.94 5.43
CA ALA A 164 -6.02 0.77 6.03
C ALA A 164 -7.26 1.12 6.87
N ALA A 165 -7.23 2.29 7.53
CA ALA A 165 -8.33 2.81 8.31
C ALA A 165 -9.58 3.22 7.52
N ALA A 166 -9.44 3.52 6.24
CA ALA A 166 -10.54 3.86 5.36
C ALA A 166 -11.23 2.64 4.72
N TRP A 167 -10.55 1.49 4.69
CA TRP A 167 -11.06 0.28 4.07
C TRP A 167 -12.02 -0.46 5.01
N TYR A 168 -13.07 -1.03 4.44
CA TYR A 168 -13.97 -1.90 5.20
C TYR A 168 -13.30 -3.26 5.43
N PRO A 169 -13.66 -3.99 6.51
CA PRO A 169 -13.07 -5.30 6.80
C PRO A 169 -13.27 -6.34 5.69
N ASN A 170 -14.35 -6.19 4.90
CA ASN A 170 -14.70 -7.06 3.80
C ASN A 170 -14.28 -6.53 2.41
N ASP A 171 -13.47 -5.46 2.34
CA ASP A 171 -12.86 -5.07 1.06
C ASP A 171 -11.71 -6.01 0.72
N GLU A 172 -11.59 -6.41 -0.54
CA GLU A 172 -10.49 -7.26 -0.99
C GLU A 172 -9.21 -6.44 -1.12
N VAL A 173 -8.12 -6.88 -0.49
CA VAL A 173 -6.82 -6.20 -0.53
C VAL A 173 -5.84 -7.02 -1.36
N PHE A 174 -5.34 -6.42 -2.42
CA PHE A 174 -4.22 -6.91 -3.22
C PHE A 174 -2.98 -6.08 -2.86
N ALA A 175 -2.06 -6.68 -2.11
CA ALA A 175 -0.85 -6.04 -1.64
C ALA A 175 0.36 -6.35 -2.52
N GLN A 176 1.44 -5.59 -2.35
CA GLN A 176 2.69 -5.82 -3.05
C GLN A 176 3.67 -6.62 -2.19
N TYR A 177 4.04 -6.13 -1.01
CA TYR A 177 4.88 -6.81 0.01
C TYR A 177 5.27 -5.90 1.20
N ARG A 178 4.79 -4.65 1.24
CA ARG A 178 5.16 -3.66 2.28
C ARG A 178 3.94 -3.14 3.04
N GLU A 179 2.87 -3.93 3.04
CA GLU A 179 1.53 -3.58 3.53
C GLU A 179 1.12 -4.35 4.81
N GLN A 180 2.06 -4.88 5.59
CA GLN A 180 1.75 -5.61 6.83
C GLN A 180 0.92 -4.78 7.83
N GLY A 181 1.03 -3.46 7.78
CA GLY A 181 0.19 -2.53 8.55
C GLY A 181 -1.31 -2.68 8.26
N VAL A 182 -1.71 -3.10 7.06
CA VAL A 182 -3.11 -3.35 6.70
C VAL A 182 -3.64 -4.59 7.44
N LEU A 183 -2.85 -5.66 7.50
CA LEU A 183 -3.21 -6.86 8.25
C LEU A 183 -3.36 -6.57 9.74
N LEU A 184 -2.39 -5.85 10.32
CA LEU A 184 -2.45 -5.44 11.73
C LEU A 184 -3.67 -4.54 12.01
N TRP A 185 -3.98 -3.61 11.11
CA TRP A 185 -5.19 -2.78 11.20
C TRP A 185 -6.47 -3.64 11.14
N ARG A 186 -6.48 -4.73 10.38
CA ARG A 186 -7.61 -5.68 10.33
C ARG A 186 -7.65 -6.64 11.51
N GLY A 187 -6.75 -6.50 12.49
CA GLY A 187 -6.72 -7.33 13.70
C GLY A 187 -5.98 -8.66 13.52
N CYS A 188 -5.15 -8.79 12.49
CA CYS A 188 -4.21 -9.90 12.36
C CYS A 188 -3.22 -9.89 13.54
N SER A 189 -2.96 -11.06 14.14
CA SER A 189 -2.07 -11.16 15.29
C SER A 189 -0.59 -11.14 14.86
N LEU A 190 0.29 -10.74 15.77
CA LEU A 190 1.73 -10.87 15.54
C LEU A 190 2.14 -12.33 15.37
N ASP A 191 1.50 -13.26 16.09
CA ASP A 191 1.74 -14.70 15.94
C ASP A 191 1.52 -15.19 14.50
N TYR A 192 0.51 -14.65 13.82
CA TYR A 192 0.22 -14.95 12.42
C TYR A 192 1.31 -14.43 11.47
N LEU A 193 1.76 -13.18 11.67
CA LEU A 193 2.85 -12.63 10.85
C LEU A 193 4.17 -13.38 11.11
N MET A 194 4.44 -13.74 12.38
CA MET A 194 5.62 -14.48 12.79
C MET A 194 5.60 -15.91 12.24
N SER A 195 4.47 -16.61 12.27
CA SER A 195 4.37 -17.98 11.77
C SER A 195 4.74 -18.06 10.29
N GLN A 196 4.28 -17.10 9.48
CA GLN A 196 4.65 -16.98 8.08
C GLN A 196 6.15 -16.70 7.89
N CYS A 197 6.70 -15.72 8.60
CA CYS A 197 8.12 -15.34 8.46
C CYS A 197 9.10 -16.42 8.95
N PHE A 198 8.72 -17.18 9.99
CA PHE A 198 9.49 -18.33 10.47
C PHE A 198 9.16 -19.62 9.70
N SER A 199 8.17 -19.63 8.80
CA SER A 199 7.68 -20.82 8.12
C SER A 199 7.35 -21.95 9.11
N THR A 200 6.52 -21.66 10.11
CA THR A 200 6.10 -22.64 11.12
C THR A 200 4.89 -23.44 10.65
N ALA A 201 4.57 -24.55 11.32
CA ALA A 201 3.38 -25.35 11.05
C ALA A 201 2.06 -24.58 11.26
N SER A 202 2.12 -23.42 11.94
CA SER A 202 1.00 -22.49 12.12
C SER A 202 0.96 -21.39 11.05
N ASP A 203 1.78 -21.47 10.00
CA ASP A 203 1.67 -20.58 8.84
C ASP A 203 0.42 -20.93 8.03
N GLU A 204 -0.70 -20.29 8.37
CA GLU A 204 -1.96 -20.39 7.62
C GLU A 204 -1.93 -19.63 6.28
N SER A 205 -0.95 -18.76 6.03
CA SER A 205 -0.84 -18.05 4.75
C SER A 205 -0.37 -18.97 3.64
N SER A 206 0.68 -19.76 3.89
CA SER A 206 1.33 -20.53 2.84
C SER A 206 1.82 -21.92 3.23
N LEU A 207 1.68 -22.33 4.50
CA LEU A 207 2.27 -23.56 5.04
C LEU A 207 3.79 -23.65 4.78
N GLY A 208 4.49 -22.52 4.88
CA GLY A 208 5.92 -22.39 4.67
C GLY A 208 6.37 -22.50 3.21
N ARG A 209 5.45 -22.41 2.23
CA ARG A 209 5.77 -22.49 0.80
C ARG A 209 6.32 -21.19 0.22
N GLN A 210 5.90 -20.06 0.77
CA GLN A 210 6.33 -18.74 0.31
C GLN A 210 7.49 -18.23 1.16
N MET A 211 8.30 -17.34 0.57
CA MET A 211 9.33 -16.62 1.33
C MET A 211 8.69 -15.74 2.42
N PRO A 212 9.42 -15.35 3.48
CA PRO A 212 8.92 -14.40 4.48
C PRO A 212 8.29 -13.16 3.84
N ILE A 213 7.39 -12.48 4.54
CA ILE A 213 6.58 -11.30 4.15
C ILE A 213 5.53 -11.51 3.06
N HIS A 214 5.46 -12.70 2.46
CA HIS A 214 4.39 -13.08 1.54
C HIS A 214 3.14 -13.56 2.27
N TYR A 215 2.49 -12.63 2.95
CA TYR A 215 1.27 -12.90 3.68
C TYR A 215 0.07 -13.13 2.75
N ALA A 216 -0.88 -13.93 3.21
CA ALA A 216 -2.15 -14.22 2.55
C ALA A 216 -3.18 -14.52 3.62
N SER A 217 -4.41 -14.01 3.54
CA SER A 217 -5.45 -14.40 4.49
C SER A 217 -6.87 -14.22 3.92
N LYS A 218 -7.59 -15.33 3.79
CA LYS A 218 -9.02 -15.31 3.46
C LYS A 218 -9.84 -14.61 4.54
N LYS A 219 -9.51 -14.83 5.82
CA LYS A 219 -10.21 -14.23 6.97
C LYS A 219 -10.12 -12.71 6.94
N PHE A 220 -8.97 -12.16 6.56
CA PHE A 220 -8.74 -10.72 6.51
C PHE A 220 -8.90 -10.13 5.11
N HIS A 221 -9.53 -10.83 4.16
CA HIS A 221 -9.71 -10.39 2.76
C HIS A 221 -8.41 -9.83 2.16
N PHE A 222 -7.31 -10.55 2.36
CA PHE A 222 -5.97 -10.16 1.94
C PHE A 222 -5.43 -11.21 0.99
N PHE A 223 -5.40 -10.87 -0.29
CA PHE A 223 -4.96 -11.77 -1.35
C PHE A 223 -3.50 -12.17 -1.14
N SER A 224 -3.15 -13.38 -1.59
CA SER A 224 -1.78 -13.86 -1.46
C SER A 224 -0.82 -12.93 -2.19
N ILE A 225 0.17 -12.44 -1.48
CA ILE A 225 1.30 -11.73 -2.08
C ILE A 225 2.08 -12.70 -2.99
N SER A 226 2.57 -12.17 -4.11
CA SER A 226 3.48 -12.86 -5.03
C SER A 226 4.68 -11.96 -5.35
N SER A 227 5.85 -12.55 -5.64
CA SER A 227 7.06 -11.77 -5.95
C SER A 227 6.97 -10.96 -7.25
N PRO A 228 6.39 -11.47 -8.36
CA PRO A 228 6.34 -10.73 -9.61
C PRO A 228 5.56 -9.43 -9.45
N LEU A 229 6.25 -8.30 -9.66
CA LEU A 229 5.66 -6.98 -9.52
C LEU A 229 4.48 -6.80 -10.49
N ALA A 230 3.52 -5.98 -10.07
CA ALA A 230 2.34 -5.57 -10.84
C ALA A 230 1.34 -6.67 -11.23
N THR A 231 1.66 -7.96 -11.12
CA THR A 231 0.75 -9.06 -11.49
C THR A 231 -0.56 -9.06 -10.72
N GLN A 232 -0.58 -8.51 -9.50
CA GLN A 232 -1.78 -8.36 -8.68
C GLN A 232 -2.74 -7.28 -9.22
N ILE A 233 -2.29 -6.37 -10.11
CA ILE A 233 -3.09 -5.25 -10.62
C ILE A 233 -4.20 -5.71 -11.56
N PRO A 234 -3.94 -6.49 -12.63
CA PRO A 234 -5.02 -7.04 -13.47
C PRO A 234 -5.90 -8.03 -12.69
N GLN A 235 -5.34 -8.78 -11.73
CA GLN A 235 -6.13 -9.65 -10.84
C GLN A 235 -7.12 -8.84 -9.99
N ALA A 236 -6.66 -7.72 -9.42
CA ALA A 236 -7.50 -6.79 -8.67
C ALA A 236 -8.61 -6.18 -9.54
N ALA A 237 -8.29 -5.79 -10.79
CA ALA A 237 -9.28 -5.29 -11.75
C ALA A 237 -10.35 -6.35 -12.07
N GLY A 238 -9.95 -7.61 -12.27
CA GLY A 238 -10.87 -8.74 -12.44
C GLY A 238 -11.75 -8.98 -11.21
N ALA A 239 -11.18 -8.92 -10.00
CA ALA A 239 -11.93 -9.02 -8.76
C ALA A 239 -12.96 -7.87 -8.60
N ALA A 240 -12.59 -6.65 -8.99
CA ALA A 240 -13.50 -5.51 -8.98
C ALA A 240 -14.65 -5.68 -9.98
N TYR A 241 -14.36 -6.21 -11.17
CA TYR A 241 -15.40 -6.57 -12.13
C TYR A 241 -16.35 -7.64 -11.58
N ALA A 242 -15.83 -8.63 -10.86
CA ALA A 242 -16.65 -9.63 -10.18
C ALA A 242 -17.55 -8.99 -9.08
N LEU A 243 -17.00 -8.09 -8.26
CA LEU A 243 -17.76 -7.35 -7.25
C LEU A 243 -18.88 -6.49 -7.87
N LYS A 244 -18.63 -5.86 -9.03
CA LYS A 244 -19.67 -5.15 -9.78
C LYS A 244 -20.84 -6.06 -10.14
N ARG A 245 -20.56 -7.29 -10.62
CA ARG A 245 -21.60 -8.27 -10.95
C ARG A 245 -22.34 -8.77 -9.70
N GLN A 246 -21.62 -8.99 -8.60
CA GLN A 246 -22.21 -9.37 -7.31
C GLN A 246 -23.07 -8.26 -6.70
N LYS A 247 -22.72 -6.99 -6.93
CA LYS A 247 -23.56 -5.85 -6.55
C LYS A 247 -24.87 -5.84 -7.35
N GLN A 248 -24.84 -6.21 -8.62
CA GLN A 248 -26.03 -6.31 -9.46
C GLN A 248 -26.94 -7.49 -9.04
N SER A 249 -26.37 -8.60 -8.54
CA SER A 249 -27.14 -9.72 -7.98
C SER A 249 -27.55 -9.53 -6.51
N GLY A 250 -27.04 -8.49 -5.83
CA GLY A 250 -27.35 -8.17 -4.43
C GLY A 250 -26.49 -8.88 -3.38
N GLU A 251 -25.46 -9.65 -3.77
CA GLU A 251 -24.65 -10.45 -2.85
C GLU A 251 -23.65 -9.62 -2.02
N ARG A 252 -22.95 -8.68 -2.67
CA ARG A 252 -21.93 -7.84 -2.03
C ARG A 252 -22.07 -6.38 -2.47
N PRO A 253 -23.16 -5.70 -2.07
CA PRO A 253 -23.50 -4.37 -2.60
C PRO A 253 -22.46 -3.29 -2.27
N ASP A 254 -21.71 -3.47 -1.19
CA ASP A 254 -20.74 -2.50 -0.66
C ASP A 254 -19.27 -2.93 -0.78
N GLY A 255 -18.99 -4.03 -1.51
CA GLY A 255 -17.62 -4.53 -1.67
C GLY A 255 -16.75 -3.60 -2.50
N CYS A 256 -15.50 -3.41 -2.10
CA CYS A 256 -14.47 -2.71 -2.87
C CYS A 256 -13.20 -3.56 -2.99
N VAL A 257 -12.42 -3.33 -4.03
CA VAL A 257 -11.04 -3.82 -4.16
C VAL A 257 -10.06 -2.70 -3.87
N ILE A 258 -9.03 -2.96 -3.09
CA ILE A 258 -7.90 -2.07 -2.84
C ILE A 258 -6.65 -2.73 -3.41
N CYS A 259 -5.96 -2.05 -4.31
CA CYS A 259 -4.74 -2.55 -4.94
C CYS A 259 -3.57 -1.62 -4.59
N TYR A 260 -2.64 -2.11 -3.77
CA TYR A 260 -1.41 -1.39 -3.42
C TYR A 260 -0.33 -1.59 -4.46
N ILE A 261 0.34 -0.50 -4.84
CA ILE A 261 1.31 -0.47 -5.94
C ILE A 261 2.45 0.48 -5.56
N GLY A 262 3.70 0.04 -5.65
CA GLY A 262 4.87 0.94 -5.58
C GLY A 262 5.08 1.68 -6.90
N GLU A 263 5.69 2.87 -6.88
CA GLU A 263 5.88 3.67 -8.12
C GLU A 263 6.72 2.96 -9.18
N GLY A 264 7.64 2.07 -8.78
CA GLY A 264 8.38 1.22 -9.71
C GLY A 264 7.52 0.14 -10.37
N ALA A 265 6.59 -0.47 -9.64
CA ALA A 265 5.66 -1.46 -10.20
C ALA A 265 4.70 -0.82 -11.21
N ALA A 266 4.47 0.49 -11.12
CA ALA A 266 3.68 1.24 -12.10
C ALA A 266 4.38 1.37 -13.47
N SER A 267 5.64 0.98 -13.62
CA SER A 267 6.35 0.92 -14.91
C SER A 267 6.17 -0.41 -15.64
N GLU A 268 5.62 -1.44 -14.98
CA GLU A 268 5.35 -2.74 -15.60
C GLU A 268 4.16 -2.68 -16.57
N GLY A 269 4.15 -3.55 -17.57
CA GLY A 269 3.04 -3.65 -18.54
C GLY A 269 1.69 -3.97 -17.89
N ASP A 270 1.70 -4.78 -16.83
CA ASP A 270 0.50 -5.16 -16.09
C ASP A 270 -0.18 -3.98 -15.38
N PHE A 271 0.57 -2.92 -15.03
CA PHE A 271 -0.03 -1.68 -14.54
C PHE A 271 -0.94 -1.05 -15.61
N HIS A 272 -0.43 -0.92 -16.85
CA HIS A 272 -1.22 -0.37 -17.95
C HIS A 272 -2.45 -1.24 -18.24
N ALA A 273 -2.25 -2.55 -18.34
CA ALA A 273 -3.33 -3.49 -18.64
C ALA A 273 -4.43 -3.47 -17.56
N GLY A 274 -4.05 -3.59 -16.28
CA GLY A 274 -5.01 -3.65 -15.17
C GLY A 274 -5.76 -2.34 -14.95
N VAL A 275 -5.09 -1.19 -15.04
CA VAL A 275 -5.73 0.12 -14.89
C VAL A 275 -6.68 0.41 -16.06
N ASN A 276 -6.28 0.10 -17.30
CA ASN A 276 -7.16 0.24 -18.46
C ASN A 276 -8.37 -0.70 -18.39
N MET A 277 -8.16 -1.96 -17.99
CA MET A 277 -9.24 -2.92 -17.78
C MET A 277 -10.26 -2.42 -16.75
N ALA A 278 -9.79 -1.91 -15.60
CA ALA A 278 -10.66 -1.36 -14.56
C ALA A 278 -11.43 -0.11 -15.02
N SER A 279 -10.81 0.74 -15.86
CA SER A 279 -11.48 1.89 -16.44
C SER A 279 -12.62 1.49 -17.38
N VAL A 280 -12.34 0.60 -18.34
CA VAL A 280 -13.29 0.21 -19.39
C VAL A 280 -14.40 -0.69 -18.86
N LEU A 281 -14.06 -1.70 -18.04
CA LEU A 281 -15.04 -2.63 -17.51
C LEU A 281 -15.79 -2.06 -16.29
N GLY A 282 -15.20 -1.08 -15.62
CA GLY A 282 -15.70 -0.52 -14.36
C GLY A 282 -15.64 -1.51 -13.20
N GLY A 283 -16.24 -1.10 -12.08
CA GLY A 283 -16.27 -1.85 -10.82
C GLY A 283 -15.52 -1.13 -9.70
N PRO A 284 -15.79 -1.50 -8.43
CA PRO A 284 -15.31 -0.74 -7.28
C PRO A 284 -13.86 -1.07 -6.96
N ILE A 285 -12.93 -0.25 -7.44
CA ILE A 285 -11.50 -0.40 -7.17
C ILE A 285 -10.81 0.92 -6.83
N VAL A 286 -9.94 0.86 -5.82
CA VAL A 286 -8.99 1.92 -5.50
C VAL A 286 -7.57 1.42 -5.78
N PHE A 287 -6.86 2.10 -6.69
CA PHE A 287 -5.43 1.93 -6.90
C PHE A 287 -4.68 2.85 -5.94
N PHE A 288 -4.06 2.27 -4.90
CA PHE A 288 -3.32 3.01 -3.89
C PHE A 288 -1.82 2.92 -4.17
N ILE A 289 -1.26 4.01 -4.70
CA ILE A 289 0.14 4.11 -5.06
C ILE A 289 0.94 4.57 -3.85
N ARG A 290 1.94 3.78 -3.44
CA ARG A 290 3.00 4.21 -2.52
C ARG A 290 4.20 4.69 -3.33
N ASN A 291 4.31 5.99 -3.50
CA ASN A 291 5.44 6.59 -4.18
C ASN A 291 6.49 6.99 -3.14
N ASN A 292 7.45 6.09 -2.92
CA ASN A 292 8.48 6.25 -1.89
C ASN A 292 9.82 6.75 -2.44
N GLY A 293 9.82 7.16 -3.72
CA GLY A 293 10.95 7.73 -4.45
C GLY A 293 11.93 6.72 -5.05
N PHE A 294 11.84 5.41 -4.74
CA PHE A 294 12.83 4.42 -5.16
C PHE A 294 12.30 3.00 -5.40
N ALA A 295 12.62 2.45 -6.57
CA ALA A 295 12.50 1.04 -6.88
C ALA A 295 13.86 0.34 -6.73
N ILE A 296 14.08 -0.32 -5.59
CA ILE A 296 15.40 -0.82 -5.17
C ILE A 296 16.41 0.35 -5.15
N SER A 297 17.27 0.46 -6.16
CA SER A 297 18.27 1.51 -6.37
C SER A 297 17.87 2.57 -7.40
N THR A 298 16.84 2.31 -8.21
CA THR A 298 16.39 3.22 -9.26
C THR A 298 15.57 4.38 -8.66
N PRO A 299 16.08 5.62 -8.68
CA PRO A 299 15.32 6.78 -8.21
C PRO A 299 14.15 7.10 -9.15
N ALA A 300 13.09 7.72 -8.61
CA ALA A 300 11.88 8.08 -9.36
C ALA A 300 12.14 8.90 -10.64
N ASN A 301 13.17 9.76 -10.65
CA ASN A 301 13.56 10.56 -11.81
C ASN A 301 14.16 9.74 -12.99
N GLN A 302 14.56 8.49 -12.73
CA GLN A 302 14.94 7.49 -13.74
C GLN A 302 13.80 6.49 -14.01
N GLN A 303 12.80 6.44 -13.13
CA GLN A 303 11.62 5.59 -13.29
C GLN A 303 10.62 6.20 -14.29
N TYR A 304 10.39 7.52 -14.23
CA TYR A 304 9.51 8.23 -15.14
C TYR A 304 9.88 9.71 -15.27
N LYS A 305 9.36 10.36 -16.32
CA LYS A 305 9.51 11.81 -16.57
C LYS A 305 8.22 12.61 -16.40
N GLY A 306 7.10 11.92 -16.21
CA GLY A 306 5.81 12.56 -15.91
C GLY A 306 5.74 13.06 -14.47
N ASP A 307 4.66 13.77 -14.17
CA ASP A 307 4.38 14.25 -12.82
C ASP A 307 3.80 13.11 -11.96
N GLY A 308 4.67 12.22 -11.49
CA GLY A 308 4.30 11.06 -10.67
C GLY A 308 3.39 10.05 -11.38
N ILE A 309 2.70 9.24 -10.59
CA ILE A 309 1.77 8.21 -11.06
C ILE A 309 0.35 8.76 -11.18
N ALA A 310 -0.08 9.69 -10.30
CA ALA A 310 -1.41 10.29 -10.35
C ALA A 310 -1.72 10.95 -11.70
N SER A 311 -0.72 11.56 -12.35
CA SER A 311 -0.90 12.19 -13.67
C SER A 311 -1.22 11.20 -14.79
N ARG A 312 -0.96 9.90 -14.60
CA ARG A 312 -1.29 8.86 -15.59
C ARG A 312 -2.78 8.53 -15.62
N ALA A 313 -3.48 8.74 -14.51
CA ALA A 313 -4.90 8.40 -14.34
C ALA A 313 -5.81 9.03 -15.40
N ILE A 314 -5.56 10.31 -15.73
CA ILE A 314 -6.37 11.03 -16.73
C ILE A 314 -6.30 10.38 -18.11
N GLY A 315 -5.17 9.76 -18.46
CA GLY A 315 -5.00 9.01 -19.72
C GLY A 315 -5.89 7.77 -19.81
N TYR A 316 -6.30 7.22 -18.68
CA TYR A 316 -7.27 6.12 -18.60
C TYR A 316 -8.69 6.62 -18.33
N GLY A 317 -8.93 7.93 -18.17
CA GLY A 317 -10.23 8.47 -17.82
C GLY A 317 -10.68 8.17 -16.39
N ILE A 318 -9.75 7.89 -15.47
CA ILE A 318 -10.05 7.63 -14.05
C ILE A 318 -9.66 8.83 -13.18
N GLU A 319 -10.37 9.00 -12.06
CA GLU A 319 -10.07 10.07 -11.11
C GLU A 319 -8.81 9.76 -10.31
N ALA A 320 -8.03 10.80 -10.01
CA ALA A 320 -6.85 10.68 -9.15
C ALA A 320 -6.73 11.81 -8.15
N ILE A 321 -6.11 11.51 -7.02
CA ILE A 321 -5.65 12.48 -6.02
C ILE A 321 -4.23 12.15 -5.60
N ARG A 322 -3.42 13.17 -5.36
CA ARG A 322 -2.12 13.05 -4.71
C ARG A 322 -2.24 13.50 -3.25
N VAL A 323 -1.62 12.76 -2.34
CA VAL A 323 -1.65 13.03 -0.89
C VAL A 323 -0.26 12.95 -0.31
N ASP A 324 -0.03 13.72 0.76
CA ASP A 324 1.15 13.57 1.60
C ASP A 324 1.02 12.23 2.35
N GLY A 325 1.81 11.25 1.95
CA GLY A 325 1.82 9.91 2.54
C GLY A 325 2.35 9.87 3.97
N ASN A 326 3.01 10.93 4.43
CA ASN A 326 3.47 11.06 5.81
C ASN A 326 2.44 11.77 6.70
N ASP A 327 1.31 12.18 6.14
CA ASP A 327 0.15 12.68 6.85
C ASP A 327 -0.93 11.58 6.93
N PRO A 328 -1.00 10.80 8.02
CA PRO A 328 -1.98 9.72 8.14
C PRO A 328 -3.44 10.21 8.11
N VAL A 329 -3.70 11.47 8.46
CA VAL A 329 -5.05 12.05 8.42
C VAL A 329 -5.44 12.38 6.97
N ALA A 330 -4.56 13.04 6.21
CA ALA A 330 -4.79 13.28 4.79
C ALA A 330 -4.96 11.97 4.01
N VAL A 331 -4.10 10.98 4.27
CA VAL A 331 -4.20 9.65 3.67
C VAL A 331 -5.55 9.01 3.99
N TYR A 332 -5.98 9.03 5.25
CA TYR A 332 -7.28 8.46 5.66
C TYR A 332 -8.44 9.13 4.93
N LEU A 333 -8.48 10.46 4.90
CA LEU A 333 -9.57 11.21 4.28
C LEU A 333 -9.66 10.97 2.77
N ALA A 334 -8.53 11.03 2.08
CA ALA A 334 -8.48 10.75 0.64
C ALA A 334 -8.85 9.29 0.33
N SER A 335 -8.37 8.35 1.13
CA SER A 335 -8.70 6.93 0.98
C SER A 335 -10.19 6.67 1.21
N LYS A 336 -10.78 7.31 2.22
CA LYS A 336 -12.22 7.21 2.53
C LYS A 336 -13.07 7.76 1.40
N GLU A 337 -12.70 8.91 0.84
CA GLU A 337 -13.38 9.49 -0.31
C GLU A 337 -13.18 8.65 -1.57
N ALA A 338 -11.97 8.14 -1.81
CA ALA A 338 -11.69 7.26 -2.94
C ALA A 338 -12.53 5.98 -2.89
N ARG A 339 -12.63 5.35 -1.71
CA ARG A 339 -13.51 4.19 -1.50
C ARG A 339 -14.97 4.54 -1.79
N ARG A 340 -15.47 5.65 -1.22
CA ARG A 340 -16.85 6.11 -1.42
C ARG A 340 -17.16 6.27 -2.91
N ARG A 341 -16.28 6.94 -3.65
CA ARG A 341 -16.43 7.12 -5.11
C ARG A 341 -16.30 5.82 -5.90
N ALA A 342 -15.40 4.94 -5.47
CA ALA A 342 -15.22 3.65 -6.11
C ALA A 342 -16.46 2.77 -5.98
N THR A 343 -17.20 2.85 -4.87
CA THR A 343 -18.41 2.05 -4.63
C THR A 343 -19.72 2.71 -5.08
N GLU A 344 -19.71 3.98 -5.51
CA GLU A 344 -20.90 4.66 -6.05
C GLU A 344 -21.41 4.04 -7.36
N GLY A 345 -22.73 4.01 -7.53
CA GLY A 345 -23.37 3.53 -8.77
C GLY A 345 -22.95 2.10 -9.13
N SER A 346 -22.52 1.87 -10.36
CA SER A 346 -21.97 0.58 -10.83
C SER A 346 -20.50 0.33 -10.44
N GLY A 347 -19.91 1.25 -9.68
CA GLY A 347 -18.50 1.26 -9.30
C GLY A 347 -17.57 1.77 -10.40
N ARG A 348 -16.49 2.42 -9.97
CA ARG A 348 -15.44 3.00 -10.84
C ARG A 348 -14.06 2.89 -10.21
N ALA A 349 -13.03 2.96 -11.05
CA ALA A 349 -11.66 3.04 -10.60
C ALA A 349 -11.31 4.45 -10.08
N VAL A 350 -10.60 4.52 -8.96
CA VAL A 350 -10.03 5.75 -8.40
C VAL A 350 -8.57 5.51 -8.03
N MET A 351 -7.70 6.48 -8.27
CA MET A 351 -6.29 6.40 -7.93
C MET A 351 -5.94 7.36 -6.77
N VAL A 352 -5.19 6.88 -5.80
CA VAL A 352 -4.62 7.68 -4.70
C VAL A 352 -3.12 7.52 -4.76
N GLU A 353 -2.37 8.60 -4.99
CA GLU A 353 -0.91 8.60 -4.93
C GLU A 353 -0.44 9.19 -3.60
N ALA A 354 0.04 8.33 -2.70
CA ALA A 354 0.65 8.74 -1.44
C ALA A 354 2.16 8.97 -1.65
N MET A 355 2.57 10.24 -1.55
CA MET A 355 3.97 10.66 -1.62
C MET A 355 4.63 10.42 -0.27
N THR A 356 5.60 9.53 -0.19
CA THR A 356 6.27 9.15 1.05
C THR A 356 7.77 8.93 0.76
N TYR A 357 8.51 8.40 1.72
CA TYR A 357 9.93 8.10 1.54
C TYR A 357 10.32 6.80 2.23
N ARG A 358 11.04 5.94 1.50
CA ARG A 358 11.54 4.68 2.05
C ARG A 358 12.77 4.94 2.94
N VAL A 359 12.58 5.14 4.24
CA VAL A 359 13.70 5.45 5.15
C VAL A 359 14.61 4.23 5.34
N GLY A 360 14.04 3.02 5.40
CA GLY A 360 14.80 1.77 5.45
C GLY A 360 15.48 1.39 4.13
N HIS A 361 16.32 0.35 4.16
CA HIS A 361 16.81 -0.31 2.95
C HIS A 361 15.64 -0.95 2.16
N HIS A 362 15.88 -1.36 0.91
CA HIS A 362 14.85 -2.02 0.11
C HIS A 362 14.36 -3.30 0.80
N SER A 363 15.31 -4.15 1.20
CA SER A 363 15.14 -5.42 1.90
C SER A 363 16.39 -5.75 2.73
N THR A 364 16.40 -6.89 3.42
CA THR A 364 17.60 -7.43 4.08
C THR A 364 18.71 -7.85 3.13
N SER A 365 18.45 -7.88 1.82
CA SER A 365 19.42 -8.20 0.77
C SER A 365 19.99 -6.96 0.07
N ASP A 366 19.66 -5.76 0.57
CA ASP A 366 20.02 -4.48 -0.03
C ASP A 366 20.81 -3.61 0.95
N ASP A 367 21.79 -2.88 0.43
CA ASP A 367 22.46 -1.79 1.14
C ASP A 367 22.24 -0.48 0.39
N SER A 368 21.32 0.32 0.93
CA SER A 368 20.95 1.57 0.29
C SER A 368 21.98 2.69 0.42
N SER A 369 22.99 2.55 1.28
CA SER A 369 24.06 3.55 1.39
C SER A 369 24.91 3.63 0.11
N ALA A 370 24.86 2.58 -0.72
CA ALA A 370 25.56 2.52 -2.00
C ALA A 370 24.98 3.45 -3.09
N TYR A 371 23.72 3.89 -2.96
CA TYR A 371 23.04 4.65 -4.02
C TYR A 371 22.13 5.79 -3.52
N ARG A 372 22.02 6.00 -2.20
CA ARG A 372 21.29 7.15 -1.62
C ARG A 372 22.20 7.92 -0.67
N ASN A 373 22.06 9.24 -0.71
CA ASN A 373 22.75 10.11 0.22
C ASN A 373 22.19 9.91 1.65
N PRO A 374 23.02 9.51 2.63
CA PRO A 374 22.57 9.33 4.01
C PRO A 374 21.95 10.60 4.63
N ASN A 375 22.41 11.79 4.22
CA ASN A 375 21.87 13.06 4.72
C ASN A 375 20.42 13.26 4.28
N ASP A 376 20.07 12.88 3.05
CA ASP A 376 18.70 13.00 2.55
C ASP A 376 17.78 12.06 3.34
N VAL A 377 18.21 10.80 3.55
CA VAL A 377 17.47 9.82 4.36
C VAL A 377 17.24 10.33 5.79
N GLU A 378 18.24 10.98 6.38
CA GLU A 378 18.15 11.50 7.75
C GLU A 378 17.16 12.68 7.87
N GLN A 379 17.00 13.48 6.82
CA GLN A 379 15.99 14.53 6.78
C GLN A 379 14.57 13.94 6.84
N TRP A 380 14.29 12.90 6.06
CA TRP A 380 13.01 12.18 6.11
C TRP A 380 12.80 11.48 7.46
N ARG A 381 13.88 10.94 8.04
CA ARG A 381 13.82 10.30 9.36
C ARG A 381 13.40 11.25 10.48
N LYS A 382 13.91 12.49 10.46
CA LYS A 382 13.77 13.45 11.56
C LYS A 382 12.67 14.49 11.33
N LYS A 383 12.61 15.07 10.13
CA LYS A 383 11.78 16.26 9.85
C LYS A 383 10.42 15.88 9.31
N ASP A 384 10.39 14.99 8.33
CA ASP A 384 9.16 14.57 7.67
C ASP A 384 8.85 13.10 7.98
N ASN A 385 8.59 12.84 9.26
CA ASN A 385 8.31 11.51 9.79
C ASN A 385 6.84 11.41 10.23
N PRO A 386 6.07 10.43 9.70
CA PRO A 386 4.65 10.32 9.99
C PRO A 386 4.35 10.08 11.48
N ILE A 387 5.25 9.40 12.20
CA ILE A 387 5.10 9.12 13.63
C ILE A 387 5.27 10.40 14.44
N HIS A 388 6.30 11.19 14.18
CA HIS A 388 6.51 12.47 14.87
C HIS A 388 5.36 13.44 14.60
N ARG A 389 4.93 13.53 13.34
CA ARG A 389 3.81 14.37 12.94
C ARG A 389 2.53 14.04 13.71
N MET A 390 2.19 12.75 13.75
CA MET A 390 0.99 12.26 14.44
C MET A 390 1.11 12.39 15.96
N ARG A 391 2.31 12.17 16.53
CA ARG A 391 2.57 12.36 17.96
C ARG A 391 2.31 13.81 18.38
N ASN A 392 2.91 14.76 17.68
CA ASN A 392 2.75 16.17 17.98
C ASN A 392 1.27 16.59 17.90
N TYR A 393 0.54 16.11 16.89
CA TYR A 393 -0.90 16.34 16.79
C TYR A 393 -1.67 15.82 18.02
N LEU A 394 -1.36 14.61 18.48
CA LEU A 394 -2.01 14.02 19.66
C LEU A 394 -1.66 14.76 20.97
N GLU A 395 -0.39 15.16 21.14
CA GLU A 395 0.06 15.94 22.31
C GLU A 395 -0.59 17.33 22.33
N ASN A 396 -0.68 18.01 21.18
CA ASN A 396 -1.37 19.30 21.03
C ASN A 396 -2.87 19.21 21.38
N LYS A 397 -3.50 18.05 21.19
CA LYS A 397 -4.90 17.77 21.60
C LYS A 397 -5.04 17.33 23.05
N GLY A 398 -3.94 17.13 23.79
CA GLY A 398 -3.94 16.57 25.14
C GLY A 398 -4.39 15.11 25.19
N TRP A 399 -4.21 14.36 24.09
CA TRP A 399 -4.61 12.95 23.96
C TRP A 399 -3.46 11.98 24.13
N TRP A 400 -2.22 12.47 24.20
CA TRP A 400 -1.03 11.67 24.34
C TRP A 400 0.01 12.37 25.20
N ASN A 401 0.88 11.58 25.83
CA ASN A 401 2.04 12.05 26.60
C ASN A 401 3.15 10.99 26.63
N GLN A 402 4.26 11.33 27.29
CA GLN A 402 5.43 10.46 27.38
C GLN A 402 5.18 9.14 28.14
N ASP A 403 4.32 9.13 29.17
CA ASP A 403 4.01 7.90 29.91
C ASP A 403 3.21 6.92 29.03
N GLU A 404 2.28 7.44 28.22
CA GLU A 404 1.51 6.65 27.25
C GLU A 404 2.40 6.08 26.13
N GLU A 405 3.35 6.89 25.65
CA GLU A 405 4.37 6.48 24.69
C GLU A 405 5.20 5.29 25.20
N ASP A 406 5.72 5.38 26.42
CA ASP A 406 6.59 4.35 26.99
C ASP A 406 5.80 3.06 27.27
N ARG A 407 4.57 3.17 27.76
CA ARG A 407 3.67 2.02 27.93
C ARG A 407 3.36 1.34 26.60
N LEU A 408 3.07 2.12 25.55
CA LEU A 408 2.80 1.59 24.21
C LEU A 408 4.02 0.84 23.65
N LYS A 409 5.20 1.46 23.68
CA LYS A 409 6.43 0.84 23.19
C LYS A 409 6.79 -0.42 23.94
N ASN A 410 6.65 -0.43 25.27
CA ASN A 410 6.92 -1.60 26.09
C ASN A 410 5.94 -2.74 25.80
N ARG A 411 4.65 -2.43 25.61
CA ARG A 411 3.65 -3.43 25.20
C ARG A 411 4.04 -4.09 23.87
N TRP A 412 4.34 -3.28 22.85
CA TRP A 412 4.77 -3.80 21.54
C TRP A 412 6.01 -4.68 21.64
N LYS A 413 7.04 -4.25 22.38
CA LYS A 413 8.27 -5.04 22.59
C LYS A 413 7.97 -6.39 23.25
N GLU A 414 7.15 -6.40 24.30
CA GLU A 414 6.78 -7.65 24.99
C GLU A 414 5.94 -8.56 24.10
N ASP A 415 4.98 -8.02 23.34
CA ASP A 415 4.14 -8.82 22.46
C ASP A 415 4.95 -9.40 21.29
N ILE A 416 5.84 -8.61 20.67
CA ILE A 416 6.79 -9.10 19.65
C ILE A 416 7.66 -10.23 20.22
N LYS A 417 8.23 -10.04 21.42
CA LYS A 417 9.08 -11.04 22.08
C LYS A 417 8.32 -12.34 22.37
N LYS A 418 7.07 -12.26 22.82
CA LYS A 418 6.20 -13.42 23.03
C LYS A 418 5.94 -14.16 21.72
N SER A 419 5.58 -13.45 20.65
CA SER A 419 5.30 -14.05 19.35
C SER A 419 6.53 -14.71 18.72
N ILE A 420 7.71 -14.11 18.88
CA ILE A 420 8.99 -14.73 18.46
C ILE A 420 9.21 -16.04 19.21
N LYS A 421 9.09 -16.02 20.55
CA LYS A 421 9.28 -17.23 21.37
C LYS A 421 8.29 -18.32 20.97
N LEU A 422 7.03 -17.97 20.68
CA LEU A 422 6.03 -18.92 20.20
C LEU A 422 6.45 -19.53 18.84
N ALA A 423 6.83 -18.68 17.88
CA ALA A 423 7.22 -19.12 16.54
C ALA A 423 8.45 -20.06 16.58
N GLU A 424 9.44 -19.78 17.43
CA GLU A 424 10.64 -20.62 17.57
C GLU A 424 10.38 -21.99 18.20
N ASN A 425 9.41 -22.06 19.11
CA ASN A 425 9.02 -23.32 19.74
C ASN A 425 8.01 -24.10 18.89
N THR A 426 7.50 -23.50 17.81
CA THR A 426 6.57 -24.15 16.88
C THR A 426 7.35 -24.93 15.83
N LEU A 427 6.95 -26.19 15.62
CA LEU A 427 7.56 -27.04 14.59
C LEU A 427 7.40 -26.44 13.19
N LYS A 428 8.26 -26.87 12.25
CA LYS A 428 8.07 -26.58 10.83
C LYS A 428 6.90 -27.40 10.26
N PRO A 429 6.27 -26.96 9.16
CA PRO A 429 5.28 -27.77 8.44
C PRO A 429 5.84 -29.13 8.06
N SER A 430 4.96 -30.12 7.92
CA SER A 430 5.34 -31.42 7.37
C SER A 430 5.86 -31.25 5.94
N LEU A 431 6.94 -31.95 5.58
CA LEU A 431 7.45 -31.97 4.21
C LEU A 431 6.43 -32.50 3.20
N SER A 432 5.44 -33.29 3.65
CA SER A 432 4.33 -33.72 2.80
C SER A 432 3.49 -32.57 2.27
N ASN A 433 3.45 -31.42 2.97
CA ASN A 433 2.65 -30.25 2.58
C ASN A 433 3.20 -29.56 1.33
N MET A 434 4.44 -29.86 0.92
CA MET A 434 5.01 -29.39 -0.35
C MET A 434 4.18 -29.84 -1.57
N TRP A 435 3.43 -30.94 -1.44
CA TRP A 435 2.65 -31.54 -2.54
C TRP A 435 1.14 -31.34 -2.40
N THR A 436 0.69 -30.64 -1.37
CA THR A 436 -0.72 -30.33 -1.19
C THR A 436 -1.02 -28.94 -1.76
N ASP A 437 -2.28 -28.71 -2.12
CA ASP A 437 -2.79 -27.44 -2.66
C ASP A 437 -2.20 -27.00 -4.02
N THR A 438 -1.42 -27.86 -4.69
CA THR A 438 -1.08 -27.68 -6.12
C THR A 438 -2.33 -27.75 -6.99
N TYR A 439 -3.27 -28.63 -6.63
CA TYR A 439 -4.59 -28.79 -7.25
C TYR A 439 -5.64 -29.05 -6.16
N PHE A 440 -6.92 -28.86 -6.50
CA PHE A 440 -8.05 -29.02 -5.55
C PHE A 440 -8.20 -30.47 -5.03
N SER A 441 -8.02 -31.47 -5.88
CA SER A 441 -8.02 -32.88 -5.49
C SER A 441 -6.67 -33.53 -5.82
N LYS A 442 -6.34 -34.61 -5.10
CA LYS A 442 -5.35 -35.57 -5.61
C LYS A 442 -5.83 -36.04 -7.00
N PRO A 443 -4.94 -36.26 -7.98
CA PRO A 443 -5.35 -36.86 -9.25
C PRO A 443 -6.14 -38.14 -8.97
N ARG A 444 -7.22 -38.38 -9.72
CA ARG A 444 -7.93 -39.67 -9.68
C ARG A 444 -6.94 -40.76 -10.06
N GLU A 445 -7.00 -41.91 -9.40
CA GLU A 445 -6.42 -43.14 -9.94
C GLU A 445 -7.09 -43.39 -11.30
N ILE A 446 -6.34 -43.25 -12.38
CA ILE A 446 -6.83 -43.54 -13.73
C ILE A 446 -6.68 -45.03 -13.96
N ASP A 447 -7.80 -45.70 -14.25
CA ASP A 447 -7.76 -47.06 -14.80
C ASP A 447 -6.99 -46.99 -16.14
N SER A 448 -5.82 -47.63 -16.17
CA SER A 448 -4.86 -47.62 -17.28
C SER A 448 -5.44 -48.12 -18.62
N ASN A 449 -6.68 -48.61 -18.61
CA ASN A 449 -7.36 -49.16 -19.78
C ASN A 449 -8.22 -48.15 -20.57
N VAL A 450 -8.42 -46.92 -20.07
CA VAL A 450 -9.23 -45.91 -20.78
C VAL A 450 -8.31 -44.89 -21.47
N LYS A 451 -8.22 -44.94 -22.80
CA LYS A 451 -7.46 -43.99 -23.63
C LYS A 451 -8.37 -42.85 -24.11
N ASP A 452 -8.62 -41.90 -23.24
CA ASP A 452 -9.22 -40.60 -23.63
C ASP A 452 -8.14 -39.51 -23.53
N GLU A 453 -8.18 -38.47 -24.37
CA GLU A 453 -7.19 -37.38 -24.35
C GLU A 453 -7.13 -36.66 -22.98
N SER A 454 -8.24 -36.66 -22.21
CA SER A 454 -8.27 -36.15 -20.83
C SER A 454 -7.48 -37.01 -19.83
N ASN A 455 -7.14 -38.25 -20.17
CA ASN A 455 -6.37 -39.15 -19.30
C ASN A 455 -4.86 -38.95 -19.46
N GLU A 456 -4.37 -38.43 -20.58
CA GLU A 456 -2.93 -38.29 -20.81
C GLU A 456 -2.30 -37.18 -19.93
N GLU A 457 -2.99 -36.05 -19.77
CA GLU A 457 -2.58 -34.99 -18.84
C GLU A 457 -2.59 -35.47 -17.38
N ALA A 458 -3.62 -36.23 -17.01
CA ALA A 458 -3.76 -36.72 -15.65
C ALA A 458 -2.77 -37.87 -15.32
N LEU A 459 -2.45 -38.74 -16.28
CA LEU A 459 -1.34 -39.69 -16.21
C LEU A 459 0.02 -38.97 -16.07
N THR A 460 0.21 -37.89 -16.83
CA THR A 460 1.43 -37.06 -16.76
C THR A 460 1.57 -36.39 -15.40
N LEU A 461 0.46 -35.89 -14.84
CA LEU A 461 0.42 -35.27 -13.53
C LEU A 461 0.67 -36.28 -12.40
N GLU A 462 0.06 -37.47 -12.47
CA GLU A 462 0.29 -38.54 -11.50
C GLU A 462 1.76 -38.97 -11.48
N LYS A 463 2.37 -39.15 -12.67
CA LYS A 463 3.79 -39.46 -12.80
C LYS A 463 4.68 -38.40 -12.14
N HIS A 464 4.42 -37.12 -12.39
CA HIS A 464 5.15 -36.02 -11.75
C HIS A 464 4.99 -36.05 -10.23
N LEU A 465 3.79 -36.28 -9.70
CA LEU A 465 3.55 -36.34 -8.26
C LEU A 465 4.23 -37.55 -7.59
N ILE A 466 4.34 -38.69 -8.29
CA ILE A 466 5.07 -39.87 -7.80
C ILE A 466 6.58 -39.56 -7.75
N GLU A 467 7.15 -39.00 -8.82
CA GLU A 467 8.56 -38.61 -8.88
C GLU A 467 8.91 -37.60 -7.78
N GLN A 468 8.04 -36.62 -7.59
CA GLN A 468 8.12 -35.61 -6.53
C GLN A 468 8.10 -36.23 -5.13
N ARG A 469 7.15 -37.13 -4.85
CA ARG A 469 7.10 -37.85 -3.55
C ARG A 469 8.36 -38.67 -3.29
N SER A 470 8.88 -39.33 -4.32
CA SER A 470 10.14 -40.08 -4.23
C SER A 470 11.30 -39.18 -3.82
N GLU A 471 11.43 -38.02 -4.46
CA GLU A 471 12.46 -37.02 -4.13
C GLU A 471 12.27 -36.47 -2.71
N SER A 472 11.03 -36.23 -2.28
CA SER A 472 10.71 -35.84 -0.91
C SER A 472 11.22 -36.86 0.11
N ASN A 473 10.97 -38.15 -0.12
CA ASN A 473 11.47 -39.22 0.73
C ASN A 473 13.01 -39.28 0.74
N ARG A 474 13.65 -39.04 -0.41
CA ARG A 474 15.10 -38.93 -0.54
C ARG A 474 15.66 -37.80 0.33
N ILE A 475 15.05 -36.62 0.26
CA ILE A 475 15.41 -35.43 1.06
C ILE A 475 15.20 -35.73 2.55
N ILE A 476 14.04 -36.28 2.94
CA ILE A 476 13.74 -36.68 4.32
C ILE A 476 14.81 -37.61 4.87
N ASN A 477 15.19 -38.64 4.11
CA ASN A 477 16.19 -39.61 4.52
C ASN A 477 17.58 -38.97 4.64
N LYS A 478 17.95 -38.07 3.73
CA LYS A 478 19.21 -37.30 3.82
C LYS A 478 19.25 -36.40 5.06
N PHE A 479 18.15 -35.73 5.39
CA PHE A 479 18.04 -34.91 6.60
C PHE A 479 18.08 -35.75 7.88
N LYS A 480 17.43 -36.93 7.90
CA LYS A 480 17.53 -37.88 9.02
C LYS A 480 18.98 -38.33 9.22
N ALA A 481 19.68 -38.69 8.15
CA ALA A 481 21.10 -39.04 8.19
C ALA A 481 21.97 -37.89 8.71
N TYR A 482 21.72 -36.65 8.26
CA TYR A 482 22.42 -35.46 8.74
C TYR A 482 22.17 -35.21 10.23
N LYS A 483 20.93 -35.37 10.72
CA LYS A 483 20.59 -35.20 12.15
C LYS A 483 21.29 -36.25 13.03
N ILE A 484 21.38 -37.50 12.54
CA ILE A 484 22.13 -38.58 13.18
C ILE A 484 23.63 -38.25 13.21
N LEU A 485 24.22 -37.84 12.08
CA LEU A 485 25.61 -37.41 11.98
C LEU A 485 25.92 -36.25 12.93
N LYS A 486 25.10 -35.20 12.93
CA LYS A 486 25.26 -34.05 13.83
C LYS A 486 25.19 -34.48 15.30
N SER A 487 24.25 -35.35 15.67
CA SER A 487 24.19 -35.88 17.04
C SER A 487 25.41 -36.74 17.40
N TYR A 488 25.95 -37.50 16.45
CA TYR A 488 27.15 -38.31 16.64
C TYR A 488 28.39 -37.42 16.83
N TYR A 489 28.58 -36.40 16.00
CA TYR A 489 29.71 -35.47 16.12
C TYR A 489 29.61 -34.58 17.37
N CYS A 490 28.43 -34.06 17.72
CA CYS A 490 28.27 -33.31 18.98
C CYS A 490 28.52 -34.20 20.21
N LYS A 491 28.11 -35.47 20.20
CA LYS A 491 28.45 -36.41 21.29
C LYS A 491 29.96 -36.72 21.34
N LYS A 492 30.62 -36.79 20.19
CA LYS A 492 32.07 -37.04 20.09
C LYS A 492 32.88 -35.82 20.54
N GLU A 493 32.45 -34.60 20.22
CA GLU A 493 33.03 -33.36 20.75
C GLU A 493 32.85 -33.24 22.27
N ILE A 494 31.68 -33.56 22.82
CA ILE A 494 31.45 -33.60 24.27
C ILE A 494 32.34 -34.67 24.94
N SER A 495 32.52 -35.84 24.31
CA SER A 495 33.44 -36.88 24.79
C SER A 495 34.91 -36.48 24.71
N LEU A 496 35.31 -35.69 23.71
CA LEU A 496 36.67 -35.18 23.55
C LEU A 496 36.97 -34.02 24.51
N MET A 497 35.98 -33.19 24.84
CA MET A 497 36.11 -32.13 25.85
C MET A 497 36.15 -32.70 27.28
N ASN A 498 35.35 -33.72 27.59
CA ASN A 498 35.38 -34.37 28.90
C ASN A 498 36.64 -35.24 29.13
N GLY A 499 37.40 -35.55 28.08
CA GLY A 499 38.66 -36.29 28.15
C GLY A 499 39.93 -35.42 28.20
N LYS A 500 39.82 -34.08 28.16
CA LYS A 500 40.98 -33.16 28.07
C LYS A 500 41.03 -32.08 29.17
N VAL A 501 40.50 -32.36 30.36
CA VAL A 501 40.73 -31.53 31.55
C VAL A 501 41.53 -32.31 32.59
N VAL A 502 42.73 -32.78 32.22
CA VAL A 502 43.86 -32.99 33.15
C VAL A 502 45.16 -32.80 32.35
N GLN A 503 46.07 -31.98 32.88
CA GLN A 503 47.44 -31.68 32.45
C GLN A 503 47.67 -30.44 31.54
N SER A 504 47.93 -29.33 32.26
CA SER A 504 49.08 -28.42 32.17
C SER A 504 49.25 -27.42 31.01
N TYR A 505 49.42 -26.16 31.45
CA TYR A 505 49.89 -24.92 30.83
C TYR A 505 48.90 -24.11 29.98
#